data_AF-A0A8J3K3C5-F1
#
_entry.id   AF-A0A8J3K3C5-F1
#
_cell.length_a   1.000
_cell.length_b   1.000
_cell.length_c   1.000
_cell.angle_alpha   90.00
_cell.angle_beta   90.00
_cell.angle_gamma   90.00
#
_symmetry.space_group_name_H-M   'P 1'
#
loop_
_entity.id
_entity.type
_entity.pdbx_description
1 polymer ?
#
loop_
_entity_poly.entity_id
_entity_poly.type
_entity_poly.pdbx_seq_one_letter_code
_entity_poly.pdbx_strand_id
1 'polypeptide(L)'
;MRQVLTAAVVAGAAVAGVAAPVQAAEPTCNSYGRALLEHQEDGIYVPLYNNNETCKLTPGDTNNGVLGLQKNLNRCARVFINNSGWTDLQFSTLSEDRDFGPNTKAALIKAQKAINRELGVGIATDGGYGPQTRKWLEYFDVDGGCGQLAGQP
;
A
#
# COMPACT_ATOMS: atom_id res chain seq x y z
N MET A 1 -6.69 18.02 -75.49
CA MET A 1 -7.80 18.08 -74.51
C MET A 1 -8.04 16.69 -73.94
N ARG A 2 -7.71 16.46 -72.67
CA ARG A 2 -8.45 15.59 -71.73
C ARG A 2 -7.73 15.61 -70.38
N GLN A 3 -8.37 16.28 -69.43
CA GLN A 3 -8.04 16.26 -68.01
C GLN A 3 -8.41 14.90 -67.44
N VAL A 4 -7.62 14.37 -66.51
CA VAL A 4 -8.06 13.32 -65.58
C VAL A 4 -7.58 13.70 -64.20
N LEU A 5 -8.54 14.00 -63.31
CA LEU A 5 -8.36 14.22 -61.89
C LEU A 5 -8.07 12.88 -61.20
N THR A 6 -7.03 12.83 -60.36
CA THR A 6 -6.75 11.69 -59.48
C THR A 6 -7.08 12.09 -58.05
N ALA A 7 -8.14 11.50 -57.50
CA ALA A 7 -8.58 11.69 -56.12
C ALA A 7 -7.63 10.96 -55.15
N ALA A 8 -7.17 11.67 -54.11
CA ALA A 8 -6.38 11.10 -53.03
C ALA A 8 -7.32 10.44 -51.99
N VAL A 9 -7.21 9.13 -51.83
CA VAL A 9 -7.87 8.37 -50.75
C VAL A 9 -6.97 8.42 -49.52
N VAL A 10 -7.41 9.12 -48.47
CA VAL A 10 -6.76 9.10 -47.16
C VAL A 10 -7.27 7.88 -46.39
N ALA A 11 -6.42 6.86 -46.26
CA ALA A 11 -6.70 5.70 -45.42
C ALA A 11 -6.49 6.05 -43.94
N GLY A 12 -7.58 6.25 -43.19
CA GLY A 12 -7.55 6.36 -41.74
C GLY A 12 -7.42 4.98 -41.10
N ALA A 13 -6.28 4.69 -40.47
CA ALA A 13 -6.09 3.48 -39.68
C ALA A 13 -6.77 3.65 -38.31
N ALA A 14 -7.86 2.91 -38.07
CA ALA A 14 -8.48 2.80 -36.76
C ALA A 14 -7.60 1.89 -35.88
N VAL A 15 -6.87 2.48 -34.93
CA VAL A 15 -6.22 1.74 -33.85
C VAL A 15 -7.31 1.22 -32.90
N ALA A 16 -7.59 -0.08 -32.95
CA ALA A 16 -8.40 -0.77 -31.96
C ALA A 16 -7.65 -0.77 -30.61
N GLY A 17 -7.97 0.19 -29.75
CA GLY A 17 -7.45 0.25 -28.40
C GLY A 17 -8.00 -0.91 -27.58
N VAL A 18 -7.10 -1.76 -27.06
CA VAL A 18 -7.45 -2.69 -25.98
C VAL A 18 -7.84 -1.86 -24.76
N ALA A 19 -9.10 -1.91 -24.37
CA ALA A 19 -9.54 -1.30 -23.12
C ALA A 19 -8.80 -2.02 -21.97
N ALA A 20 -7.90 -1.32 -21.29
CA ALA A 20 -7.31 -1.83 -20.07
C ALA A 20 -8.44 -2.08 -19.05
N PRO A 21 -8.38 -3.17 -18.26
CA PRO A 21 -9.39 -3.42 -17.24
C PRO A 21 -9.45 -2.22 -16.30
N VAL A 22 -10.63 -1.61 -16.17
CA VAL A 22 -10.86 -0.58 -15.17
C VAL A 22 -10.79 -1.28 -13.81
N GLN A 23 -9.72 -1.03 -13.06
CA GLN A 23 -9.66 -1.53 -11.69
C GLN A 23 -10.65 -0.71 -10.87
N ALA A 24 -11.62 -1.38 -10.24
CA ALA A 24 -12.51 -0.75 -9.29
C ALA A 24 -11.66 -0.07 -8.20
N ALA A 25 -12.00 1.17 -7.86
CA ALA A 25 -11.31 1.89 -6.80
C ALA A 25 -11.44 1.09 -5.49
N GLU A 26 -10.31 0.73 -4.87
CA GLU A 26 -10.34 0.09 -3.55
C GLU A 26 -11.07 1.00 -2.55
N PRO A 27 -11.93 0.43 -1.69
CA PRO A 27 -12.61 1.19 -0.65
C PRO A 27 -11.59 1.71 0.37
N THR A 28 -11.91 2.82 1.03
CA THR A 28 -11.10 3.31 2.15
C THR A 28 -11.29 2.38 3.35
N CYS A 29 -10.19 1.94 3.97
CA CYS A 29 -10.27 1.14 5.20
C CYS A 29 -11.03 1.92 6.28
N ASN A 30 -11.96 1.28 6.98
CA ASN A 30 -12.79 1.91 8.02
C ASN A 30 -12.57 1.33 9.41
N SER A 31 -11.88 0.20 9.52
CA SER A 31 -11.55 -0.50 10.76
C SER A 31 -10.13 -1.08 10.69
N TYR A 32 -9.70 -1.73 11.76
CA TYR A 32 -8.54 -2.63 11.76
C TYR A 32 -8.90 -3.85 12.60
N GLY A 33 -8.31 -4.98 12.27
CA GLY A 33 -8.65 -6.25 12.92
C GLY A 33 -7.77 -7.37 12.43
N ARG A 34 -8.07 -8.59 12.90
CA ARG A 34 -7.31 -9.76 12.51
C ARG A 34 -7.60 -10.12 11.05
N ALA A 35 -6.57 -10.15 10.23
CA ALA A 35 -6.57 -10.91 8.99
C ALA A 35 -5.89 -12.25 9.26
N LEU A 36 -6.54 -13.33 8.82
CA LEU A 36 -5.94 -14.66 8.87
C LEU A 36 -4.84 -14.72 7.83
N LEU A 37 -3.61 -15.01 8.28
CA LEU A 37 -2.59 -15.52 7.37
C LEU A 37 -2.96 -16.96 7.08
N GLU A 38 -2.75 -17.40 5.84
CA GLU A 38 -3.01 -18.78 5.41
C GLU A 38 -2.27 -19.84 6.26
N HIS A 39 -1.30 -19.41 7.10
CA HIS A 39 -0.44 -20.28 7.92
C HIS A 39 -0.26 -19.84 9.39
N GLN A 40 -1.06 -18.91 9.93
CA GLN A 40 -0.98 -18.52 11.35
C GLN A 40 -2.39 -18.51 11.96
N GLU A 41 -2.62 -19.38 12.95
CA GLU A 41 -3.89 -19.45 13.68
C GLU A 41 -4.19 -18.16 14.45
N ASP A 42 -3.16 -17.39 14.80
CA ASP A 42 -3.28 -16.23 15.66
C ASP A 42 -3.71 -14.94 14.95
N GLY A 43 -3.51 -14.86 13.63
CA GLY A 43 -3.87 -13.71 12.79
C GLY A 43 -3.08 -12.43 13.10
N ILE A 44 -2.94 -11.56 12.10
CA ILE A 44 -2.23 -10.28 12.26
C ILE A 44 -3.18 -9.09 12.18
N TYR A 45 -2.88 -8.00 12.88
CA TYR A 45 -3.76 -6.82 12.92
C TYR A 45 -3.49 -5.88 11.74
N VAL A 46 -4.39 -5.88 10.76
CA VAL A 46 -4.28 -5.06 9.54
C VAL A 46 -5.44 -4.06 9.44
N PRO A 47 -5.27 -2.93 8.72
CA PRO A 47 -6.39 -2.11 8.27
C PRO A 47 -7.39 -2.91 7.42
N LEU A 48 -8.69 -2.73 7.68
CA LEU A 48 -9.78 -3.45 7.04
C LEU A 48 -10.88 -2.49 6.56
N TYR A 49 -11.61 -2.90 5.53
CA TYR A 49 -12.91 -2.36 5.15
C TYR A 49 -13.97 -3.45 5.35
N ASN A 50 -14.90 -3.28 6.30
CA ASN A 50 -15.97 -4.26 6.56
C ASN A 50 -15.46 -5.71 6.70
N ASN A 51 -14.36 -5.91 7.44
CA ASN A 51 -13.66 -7.19 7.65
C ASN A 51 -12.90 -7.75 6.43
N ASN A 52 -12.68 -6.94 5.39
CA ASN A 52 -11.86 -7.30 4.24
C ASN A 52 -10.59 -6.44 4.21
N GLU A 53 -9.44 -7.06 4.01
CA GLU A 53 -8.13 -6.40 3.92
C GLU A 53 -7.92 -5.63 2.62
N THR A 54 -8.76 -5.85 1.61
CA THR A 54 -8.73 -5.15 0.31
C THR A 54 -9.30 -3.74 0.44
N CYS A 55 -8.48 -2.86 1.01
CA CYS A 55 -8.80 -1.45 1.21
C CYS A 55 -7.54 -0.59 1.20
N LYS A 56 -7.72 0.71 1.01
CA LYS A 56 -6.64 1.70 0.99
C LYS A 56 -6.77 2.73 2.09
N LEU A 57 -5.65 3.37 2.44
CA LEU A 57 -5.60 4.59 3.24
C LEU A 57 -4.67 5.59 2.56
N THR A 58 -5.06 6.86 2.58
CA THR A 58 -4.36 7.97 1.95
C THR A 58 -4.32 9.17 2.89
N PRO A 59 -3.39 10.13 2.67
CA PRO A 59 -3.33 11.35 3.48
C PRO A 59 -4.69 12.08 3.55
N GLY A 60 -5.09 12.46 4.76
CA GLY A 60 -6.38 13.08 5.06
C GLY A 60 -7.48 12.11 5.47
N ASP A 61 -7.29 10.80 5.35
CA ASP A 61 -8.23 9.83 5.94
C ASP A 61 -8.22 9.92 7.47
N THR A 62 -9.41 9.86 8.09
CA THR A 62 -9.55 9.90 9.56
C THR A 62 -10.47 8.78 10.05
N ASN A 63 -9.93 7.62 10.42
CA ASN A 63 -10.72 6.43 10.79
C ASN A 63 -9.91 5.38 11.57
N ASN A 64 -10.57 4.29 11.99
CA ASN A 64 -9.91 3.21 12.73
C ASN A 64 -8.91 2.40 11.87
N GLY A 65 -9.02 2.39 10.55
CA GLY A 65 -8.00 1.82 9.67
C GLY A 65 -6.67 2.56 9.80
N VAL A 66 -6.71 3.89 9.87
CA VAL A 66 -5.51 4.71 10.13
C VAL A 66 -4.89 4.38 11.48
N LEU A 67 -5.71 4.19 12.53
CA LEU A 67 -5.21 3.75 13.83
C LEU A 67 -4.49 2.40 13.74
N GLY A 68 -5.05 1.44 13.00
CA GLY A 68 -4.37 0.17 12.72
C GLY A 68 -3.02 0.38 12.04
N LEU A 69 -2.96 1.22 11.01
CA LEU A 69 -1.72 1.56 10.32
C LEU A 69 -0.68 2.21 11.24
N GLN A 70 -1.08 3.21 12.03
CA GLN A 70 -0.20 3.91 12.98
C GLN A 70 0.39 2.94 14.01
N LYS A 71 -0.41 2.02 14.54
CA LYS A 71 0.05 0.96 15.46
C LYS A 71 1.09 0.06 14.82
N ASN A 72 0.85 -0.41 13.60
CA ASN A 72 1.81 -1.27 12.88
C ASN A 72 3.12 -0.54 12.59
N LEU A 73 3.05 0.73 12.18
CA LEU A 73 4.25 1.56 11.98
C LEU A 73 5.03 1.73 13.29
N ASN A 74 4.37 2.01 14.40
CA ASN A 74 5.00 2.21 15.71
C ASN A 74 5.64 0.95 16.29
N ARG A 75 4.97 -0.19 16.13
CA ARG A 75 5.31 -1.45 16.78
C ARG A 75 6.28 -2.29 15.95
N CYS A 76 6.07 -2.38 14.63
CA CYS A 76 6.85 -3.24 13.77
C CYS A 76 7.85 -2.46 12.93
N ALA A 77 7.38 -1.66 11.96
CA ALA A 77 8.27 -0.99 11.01
C ALA A 77 9.35 -0.13 11.70
N ARG A 78 8.97 0.63 12.74
CA ARG A 78 9.92 1.45 13.50
C ARG A 78 10.97 0.62 14.25
N VAL A 79 10.56 -0.49 14.87
CA VAL A 79 11.48 -1.36 15.62
C VAL A 79 12.45 -2.05 14.66
N PHE A 80 11.94 -2.61 13.57
CA PHE A 80 12.76 -3.19 12.51
C PHE A 80 13.79 -2.18 11.97
N ILE A 81 13.35 -0.99 11.56
CA ILE A 81 14.24 0.06 11.05
C ILE A 81 15.28 0.48 12.09
N ASN A 82 14.89 0.66 13.36
CA ASN A 82 15.84 1.05 14.40
C ASN A 82 16.92 -0.01 14.64
N ASN A 83 16.57 -1.30 14.53
CA ASN A 83 17.50 -2.41 14.71
C ASN A 83 18.36 -2.69 13.46
N SER A 84 17.95 -2.22 12.28
CA SER A 84 18.69 -2.40 11.02
C SER A 84 19.97 -1.54 10.88
N GLY A 85 20.11 -0.48 11.69
CA GLY A 85 21.17 0.52 11.54
C GLY A 85 20.93 1.57 10.45
N TRP A 86 19.77 1.57 9.77
CA TRP A 86 19.42 2.53 8.73
C TRP A 86 18.95 3.88 9.29
N THR A 87 19.91 4.74 9.61
CA THR A 87 19.65 6.06 10.20
C THR A 87 18.83 7.00 9.30
N ASP A 88 18.92 6.86 7.97
CA ASP A 88 18.18 7.67 7.01
C ASP A 88 16.68 7.33 6.95
N LEU A 89 16.30 6.15 7.42
CA LEU A 89 14.92 5.65 7.41
C LEU A 89 14.25 5.74 8.78
N GLN A 90 14.96 6.13 9.83
CA GLN A 90 14.38 6.24 11.18
C GLN A 90 13.28 7.29 11.24
N PHE A 91 12.23 7.02 12.02
CA PHE A 91 11.17 7.98 12.32
C PHE A 91 10.75 7.91 13.79
N SER A 92 10.30 9.05 14.31
CA SER A 92 9.79 9.18 15.68
C SER A 92 8.50 8.40 15.86
N THR A 93 8.21 8.02 17.10
CA THR A 93 6.91 7.43 17.46
C THR A 93 5.76 8.33 17.00
N LEU A 94 4.79 7.73 16.32
CA LEU A 94 3.58 8.40 15.85
C LEU A 94 2.54 8.51 16.97
N SER A 95 1.75 9.58 16.91
CA SER A 95 0.47 9.65 17.59
C SER A 95 -0.48 8.61 16.98
N GLU A 96 -1.22 7.89 17.83
CA GLU A 96 -2.23 6.90 17.44
C GLU A 96 -3.63 7.53 17.48
N ASP A 97 -3.82 8.59 16.68
CA ASP A 97 -4.96 9.51 16.74
C ASP A 97 -6.00 9.29 15.64
N ARG A 98 -5.83 8.25 14.81
CA ARG A 98 -6.69 7.96 13.64
C ARG A 98 -6.58 8.95 12.50
N ASP A 99 -5.68 9.94 12.56
CA ASP A 99 -5.51 10.93 11.50
C ASP A 99 -4.31 10.58 10.59
N PHE A 100 -4.56 10.43 9.29
CA PHE A 100 -3.49 10.22 8.31
C PHE A 100 -2.86 11.57 7.96
N GLY A 101 -2.20 12.14 8.95
CA GLY A 101 -1.49 13.41 8.83
C GLY A 101 -0.11 13.28 8.18
N PRO A 102 0.63 14.39 8.09
CA PRO A 102 1.97 14.43 7.49
C PRO A 102 2.98 13.47 8.14
N ASN A 103 2.89 13.27 9.46
CA ASN A 103 3.79 12.36 10.18
C ASN A 103 3.54 10.89 9.81
N THR A 104 2.27 10.48 9.74
CA THR A 104 1.89 9.13 9.30
C THR A 104 2.34 8.89 7.86
N LYS A 105 2.14 9.86 6.96
CA LYS A 105 2.63 9.78 5.58
C LYS A 105 4.16 9.61 5.52
N ALA A 106 4.90 10.45 6.25
CA ALA A 106 6.36 10.40 6.24
C ALA A 106 6.91 9.07 6.80
N ALA A 107 6.30 8.56 7.87
CA ALA A 107 6.64 7.25 8.41
C ALA A 107 6.32 6.11 7.43
N LEU A 108 5.18 6.17 6.74
CA LEU A 108 4.83 5.15 5.75
C LEU A 108 5.80 5.15 4.56
N ILE A 109 6.21 6.32 4.08
CA ILE A 109 7.25 6.42 3.03
C ILE A 109 8.55 5.75 3.49
N LYS A 110 8.96 5.96 4.74
CA LYS A 110 10.16 5.33 5.30
C LYS A 110 10.02 3.82 5.42
N ALA A 111 8.86 3.32 5.85
CA ALA A 111 8.56 1.89 5.85
C ALA A 111 8.58 1.29 4.43
N GLN A 112 7.97 1.94 3.44
CA GLN A 112 8.02 1.48 2.04
C GLN A 112 9.45 1.45 1.48
N LYS A 113 10.28 2.44 1.83
CA LYS A 113 11.71 2.44 1.47
C LYS A 113 12.46 1.29 2.16
N ALA A 114 12.17 1.03 3.43
CA ALA A 114 12.77 -0.07 4.19
C ALA A 114 12.41 -1.43 3.57
N ILE A 115 11.13 -1.63 3.22
CA ILE A 115 10.64 -2.82 2.51
C ILE A 115 11.42 -3.03 1.19
N ASN A 116 11.57 -1.96 0.39
CA ASN A 116 12.33 -2.04 -0.85
C ASN A 116 13.82 -2.33 -0.63
N ARG A 117 14.42 -1.77 0.43
CA ARG A 117 15.82 -1.97 0.77
C ARG A 117 16.10 -3.40 1.24
N GLU A 118 15.23 -3.94 2.10
CA GLU A 118 15.38 -5.29 2.65
C GLU A 118 15.08 -6.36 1.60
N LEU A 119 13.96 -6.22 0.89
CA LEU A 119 13.40 -7.31 0.06
C LEU A 119 13.63 -7.14 -1.44
N GLY A 120 14.04 -5.95 -1.91
CA GLY A 120 14.23 -5.68 -3.33
C GLY A 120 12.96 -5.74 -4.19
N VAL A 121 11.76 -5.64 -3.58
CA VAL A 121 10.46 -5.89 -4.24
C VAL A 121 9.94 -4.72 -5.10
N GLY A 122 10.51 -3.52 -4.97
CA GLY A 122 10.20 -2.39 -5.85
C GLY A 122 8.78 -1.82 -5.73
N ILE A 123 8.18 -1.80 -4.54
CA ILE A 123 6.89 -1.16 -4.31
C ILE A 123 6.98 0.38 -4.40
N ALA A 124 5.84 1.03 -4.67
CA ALA A 124 5.76 2.48 -4.63
C ALA A 124 6.12 3.05 -3.24
N THR A 125 6.84 4.18 -3.22
CA THR A 125 7.20 4.93 -2.01
C THR A 125 6.44 6.26 -1.94
N ASP A 126 5.13 6.16 -2.05
CA ASP A 126 4.18 7.27 -2.23
C ASP A 126 3.54 7.76 -0.90
N GLY A 127 3.73 7.02 0.19
CA GLY A 127 3.06 7.29 1.46
C GLY A 127 1.57 6.97 1.44
N GLY A 128 1.11 6.15 0.50
CA GLY A 128 -0.21 5.54 0.49
C GLY A 128 -0.18 4.09 1.00
N TYR A 129 -1.19 3.71 1.75
CA TYR A 129 -1.43 2.32 2.09
C TYR A 129 -2.37 1.73 1.03
N GLY A 130 -1.83 0.93 0.12
CA GLY A 130 -2.59 0.24 -0.92
C GLY A 130 -2.13 -1.22 -1.05
N PRO A 131 -2.48 -1.93 -2.14
CA PRO A 131 -2.26 -3.38 -2.26
C PRO A 131 -0.80 -3.80 -2.08
N GLN A 132 0.13 -3.02 -2.65
CA GLN A 132 1.56 -3.29 -2.57
C GLN A 132 2.09 -3.10 -1.15
N THR A 133 1.82 -1.94 -0.54
CA THR A 133 2.19 -1.67 0.86
C THR A 133 1.57 -2.70 1.79
N ARG A 134 0.29 -3.02 1.58
CA ARG A 134 -0.45 -3.98 2.38
C ARG A 134 0.23 -5.35 2.40
N LYS A 135 0.63 -5.85 1.24
CA LYS A 135 1.28 -7.16 1.10
C LYS A 135 2.58 -7.29 1.91
N TRP A 136 3.39 -6.24 1.94
CA TRP A 136 4.78 -6.32 2.41
C TRP A 136 5.06 -5.59 3.72
N LEU A 137 4.14 -4.76 4.21
CA LEU A 137 4.28 -4.15 5.52
C LEU A 137 4.26 -5.22 6.60
N GLU A 138 5.04 -5.02 7.66
CA GLU A 138 4.96 -5.83 8.86
C GLU A 138 3.83 -5.35 9.77
N TYR A 139 3.12 -6.32 10.32
CA TYR A 139 1.97 -6.15 11.19
C TYR A 139 2.21 -6.85 12.51
N PHE A 140 1.68 -6.30 13.59
CA PHE A 140 1.77 -6.97 14.88
C PHE A 140 0.72 -8.08 14.98
N ASP A 141 1.11 -9.21 15.57
CA ASP A 141 0.21 -10.29 15.96
C ASP A 141 -0.33 -10.11 17.39
N VAL A 142 -1.01 -11.12 17.91
CA VAL A 142 -1.63 -11.10 19.24
C VAL A 142 -0.63 -11.16 20.39
N ASP A 143 0.53 -11.75 20.14
CA ASP A 143 1.63 -11.90 21.09
C ASP A 143 2.60 -10.71 21.04
N GLY A 144 2.39 -9.80 20.09
CA GLY A 144 3.21 -8.62 19.86
C GLY A 144 4.42 -8.89 18.96
N GLY A 145 4.49 -10.07 18.33
CA GLY A 145 5.42 -10.35 17.23
C GLY A 145 5.06 -9.56 15.98
N CYS A 146 5.98 -9.49 15.02
CA CYS A 146 5.82 -8.75 13.76
C CYS A 146 5.96 -9.70 12.56
N GLY A 147 5.03 -9.61 11.61
CA GLY A 147 5.01 -10.46 10.42
C GLY A 147 4.22 -9.86 9.26
N GLN A 148 4.40 -10.42 8.05
CA GLN A 148 3.78 -9.93 6.81
C GLN A 148 2.49 -10.69 6.44
N LEU A 149 1.65 -10.09 5.58
CA LEU A 149 0.38 -10.69 5.10
C LEU A 149 0.57 -11.90 4.18
N ALA A 150 1.63 -11.91 3.38
CA ALA A 150 2.00 -13.07 2.59
C ALA A 150 3.16 -13.74 3.29
N GLY A 151 3.00 -14.99 3.70
CA GLY A 151 4.11 -15.81 4.14
C GLY A 151 5.19 -15.77 3.06
N GLN A 152 6.31 -15.12 3.34
CA GLN A 152 7.50 -15.40 2.56
C GLN A 152 8.00 -16.79 2.98
N PRO A 153 8.49 -17.60 2.03
CA PRO A 153 9.28 -18.78 2.36
C PRO A 153 10.56 -18.40 3.11
#